data_AF-A0AAD6AML0-F1
#
_entry.id   AF-A0AAD6AML0-F1
#
_cell.length_a   1.000
_cell.length_b   1.000
_cell.length_c   1.000
_cell.angle_alpha   90.00
_cell.angle_beta   90.00
_cell.angle_gamma   90.00
#
_symmetry.space_group_name_H-M   'P 1'
#
loop_
_entity.id
_entity.type
_entity.pdbx_description
1 polymer ?
#
loop_
_entity_poly.entity_id
_entity_poly.type
_entity_poly.pdbx_seq_one_letter_code
_entity_poly.pdbx_strand_id
1 'polypeptide(L)'
;MYIHKQTEFGGDQIHGYVDIGSGEIENVIATQALVLMVVAINESWKIPIAYFLINSMTGTERANLIRESLVRLHAIGVRVISLTCDGPSQNFAMIRELGAKLDIFDMRSFFLHPEDRTQKIYVILDPCHMLKLLRNVFSKVGVLVREDGQQIMWKYIEELHKLQEKEGLRLGNKLKMAHIQWRNQKMKVKKGTGNCLLRDNTTILDSTPANINMARRLGIEPVEEIVTEDDTLANLPDVNHLSEYKEAAISYIAGFIVKKIEQKVTCMPCSHALTSADSVHPFVTLKNRGGLQKPSPGIASV
;
A
#
# COMPACT_ATOMS: atom_id res chain seq x y z
N MET A 1 11.48 5.42 -8.73
CA MET A 1 12.04 4.11 -9.17
C MET A 1 13.52 4.31 -9.43
N TYR A 2 14.42 3.49 -8.90
CA TYR A 2 15.85 3.61 -9.22
C TYR A 2 16.14 3.11 -10.63
N ILE A 3 16.99 3.82 -11.35
CA ILE A 3 17.46 3.46 -12.69
C ILE A 3 18.98 3.28 -12.67
N HIS A 4 19.51 2.52 -13.63
CA HIS A 4 20.96 2.37 -13.78
C HIS A 4 21.57 3.73 -14.14
N LYS A 5 22.67 4.07 -13.45
CA LYS A 5 23.47 5.26 -13.76
C LYS A 5 24.23 4.99 -15.05
N GLN A 6 23.64 5.39 -16.17
CA GLN A 6 24.22 5.21 -17.48
C GLN A 6 23.84 6.40 -18.35
N THR A 7 24.79 6.86 -19.15
CA THR A 7 24.52 7.76 -20.25
C THR A 7 24.60 6.98 -21.55
N GLU A 8 23.63 7.19 -22.43
CA GLU A 8 23.60 6.56 -23.74
C GLU A 8 23.53 7.64 -24.81
N PHE A 9 24.36 7.50 -25.84
CA PHE A 9 24.30 8.35 -27.00
C PHE A 9 23.32 7.75 -28.01
N GLY A 10 22.21 8.44 -28.24
CA GLY A 10 21.16 8.01 -29.17
C GLY A 10 20.90 9.10 -30.20
N GLY A 11 21.23 8.84 -31.47
CA GLY A 11 21.13 9.86 -32.52
C GLY A 11 22.08 11.02 -32.27
N ASP A 12 21.56 12.25 -32.22
CA ASP A 12 22.32 13.49 -31.97
C ASP A 12 22.23 13.97 -30.50
N GLN A 13 21.67 13.16 -29.58
CA GLN A 13 21.46 13.55 -28.19
C GLN A 13 22.05 12.54 -27.21
N ILE A 14 22.48 13.05 -26.05
CA ILE A 14 22.91 12.22 -24.92
C ILE A 14 21.74 12.07 -23.95
N HIS A 15 21.37 10.83 -23.66
CA HIS A 15 20.33 10.46 -22.70
C HIS A 15 20.96 9.98 -21.38
N GLY A 16 20.18 10.02 -20.29
CA GLY A 16 20.60 9.54 -18.96
C GLY A 16 20.91 10.64 -17.94
N TYR A 17 20.76 11.89 -18.34
CA TYR A 17 20.85 13.05 -17.46
C TYR A 17 19.51 13.38 -16.79
N VAL A 18 19.56 14.22 -15.75
CA VAL A 18 18.38 14.75 -15.07
C VAL A 18 17.58 15.62 -16.06
N ASP A 19 16.30 15.31 -16.17
CA ASP A 19 15.34 15.97 -17.03
C ASP A 19 13.99 16.04 -16.30
N ILE A 20 13.64 17.26 -15.90
CA ILE A 20 12.39 17.60 -15.22
C ILE A 20 11.35 18.23 -16.16
N GLY A 21 11.60 18.24 -17.47
CA GLY A 21 10.66 18.74 -18.48
C GLY A 21 10.57 20.27 -18.58
N SER A 22 11.53 21.01 -18.02
CA SER A 22 11.64 22.48 -18.14
C SER A 22 12.32 22.93 -19.44
N GLY A 23 12.84 21.99 -20.24
CA GLY A 23 13.60 22.27 -21.46
C GLY A 23 15.11 22.41 -21.24
N GLU A 24 15.57 22.48 -20.00
CA GLU A 24 16.99 22.46 -19.63
C GLU A 24 17.37 21.08 -19.07
N ILE A 25 18.33 20.42 -19.71
CA ILE A 25 18.90 19.15 -19.23
C ILE A 25 20.06 19.50 -18.29
N GLU A 26 19.96 19.08 -17.04
CA GLU A 26 21.05 19.27 -16.09
C GLU A 26 22.18 18.29 -16.39
N ASN A 27 23.44 18.73 -16.36
CA ASN A 27 24.62 17.87 -16.54
C ASN A 27 24.90 16.96 -15.32
N VAL A 28 23.86 16.38 -14.75
CA VAL A 28 23.87 15.48 -13.61
C VAL A 28 23.23 14.16 -14.04
N ILE A 29 23.90 13.03 -13.81
CA ILE A 29 23.36 11.71 -14.17
C ILE A 29 22.13 11.43 -13.31
N ALA A 30 21.03 11.02 -13.94
CA ALA A 30 19.82 10.62 -13.25
C ALA A 30 20.02 9.29 -12.51
N THR A 31 19.48 9.18 -11.31
CA THR A 31 19.56 7.96 -10.48
C THR A 31 18.20 7.31 -10.30
N GLN A 32 17.14 8.07 -10.54
CA GLN A 32 15.76 7.65 -10.35
C GLN A 32 14.87 8.18 -11.48
N ALA A 33 13.80 7.46 -11.78
CA ALA A 33 12.66 7.93 -12.54
C ALA A 33 11.47 8.14 -11.59
N LEU A 34 10.93 9.36 -11.56
CA LEU A 34 9.64 9.68 -10.94
C LEU A 34 8.55 9.54 -11.99
N VAL A 35 7.53 8.73 -11.72
CA VAL A 35 6.42 8.51 -12.66
C VAL A 35 5.12 8.92 -11.99
N LEU A 36 4.34 9.76 -12.66
CA LEU A 36 2.99 10.12 -12.25
C LEU A 36 2.00 9.31 -13.08
N MET A 37 1.10 8.61 -12.40
CA MET A 37 0.12 7.73 -13.02
C MET A 37 -1.27 8.09 -12.53
N VAL A 38 -2.23 8.16 -13.45
CA VAL A 38 -3.65 8.32 -13.16
C VAL A 38 -4.31 6.96 -13.24
N VAL A 39 -5.09 6.62 -12.21
CA VAL A 39 -5.81 5.36 -12.10
C VAL A 39 -7.29 5.66 -11.92
N ALA A 40 -8.13 5.08 -12.77
CA ALA A 40 -9.56 5.24 -12.66
C ALA A 40 -10.12 4.45 -11.47
N ILE A 41 -11.08 5.06 -10.77
CA ILE A 41 -11.78 4.45 -9.64
C ILE A 41 -13.13 3.89 -10.08
N ASN A 42 -13.79 4.59 -11.01
CA ASN A 42 -15.04 4.20 -11.64
C ASN A 42 -14.85 3.21 -12.81
N GLU A 43 -13.64 3.11 -13.36
CA GLU A 43 -13.32 2.28 -14.53
C GLU A 43 -12.05 1.44 -14.29
N SER A 44 -11.69 0.61 -15.28
CA SER A 44 -10.55 -0.32 -15.18
C SER A 44 -9.39 0.09 -16.10
N TRP A 45 -8.90 1.32 -15.97
CA TRP A 45 -7.73 1.80 -16.69
C TRP A 45 -6.73 2.51 -15.77
N LYS A 46 -5.47 2.53 -16.21
CA LYS A 46 -4.35 3.23 -15.58
C LYS A 46 -3.42 3.75 -16.68
N ILE A 47 -3.04 5.02 -16.60
CA ILE A 47 -2.24 5.68 -17.65
C ILE A 47 -1.12 6.48 -16.96
N PRO A 48 0.16 6.24 -17.31
CA PRO A 48 1.23 7.14 -16.92
C PRO A 48 1.07 8.47 -17.68
N ILE A 49 0.99 9.58 -16.97
CA ILE A 49 0.77 10.91 -17.57
C ILE A 49 2.06 11.72 -17.67
N ALA A 50 3.05 11.41 -16.84
CA ALA A 50 4.34 12.07 -16.86
C ALA A 50 5.42 11.15 -16.26
N TYR A 51 6.65 11.33 -16.72
CA TYR A 51 7.83 10.78 -16.09
C TYR A 51 8.92 11.85 -16.07
N PHE A 52 9.76 11.79 -15.05
CA PHE A 52 10.86 12.73 -14.83
C PHE A 52 12.10 11.96 -14.42
N LEU A 53 13.23 12.27 -15.05
CA LEU A 53 14.53 11.68 -14.71
C LEU A 53 15.19 12.58 -13.67
N ILE A 54 15.45 12.03 -12.49
CA ILE A 54 15.88 12.81 -11.33
C ILE A 54 17.07 12.14 -10.65
N ASN A 55 17.94 12.94 -10.03
CA ASN A 55 18.97 12.43 -9.12
C ASN A 55 18.45 12.47 -7.67
N SER A 56 17.89 13.62 -7.30
CA SER A 56 17.14 13.86 -6.08
C SER A 56 16.06 14.90 -6.39
N MET A 57 15.04 15.00 -5.53
CA MET A 57 14.06 16.09 -5.58
C MET A 57 13.62 16.42 -4.17
N THR A 58 13.43 17.70 -3.91
CA THR A 58 12.83 18.21 -2.68
C THR A 58 11.33 17.94 -2.64
N GLY A 59 10.74 18.02 -1.44
CA GLY A 59 9.29 17.91 -1.27
C GLY A 59 8.52 19.01 -2.04
N THR A 60 9.08 20.22 -2.08
CA THR A 60 8.47 21.38 -2.75
C THR A 60 8.45 21.21 -4.26
N GLU A 61 9.54 20.76 -4.89
CA GLU A 61 9.59 20.51 -6.33
C GLU A 61 8.60 19.40 -6.74
N ARG A 62 8.51 18.31 -5.96
CA ARG A 62 7.51 17.26 -6.20
C ARG A 62 6.08 17.78 -6.06
N ALA A 63 5.83 18.62 -5.05
CA ALA A 63 4.53 19.24 -4.87
C ALA A 63 4.16 20.12 -6.08
N ASN A 64 5.13 20.86 -6.65
CA ASN A 64 4.91 21.65 -7.86
C ASN A 64 4.51 20.77 -9.06
N LEU A 65 5.22 19.66 -9.31
CA LEU A 65 4.88 18.72 -10.38
C LEU A 65 3.47 18.14 -10.22
N ILE A 66 3.06 17.83 -8.98
CA ILE A 66 1.71 17.35 -8.69
C ILE A 66 0.68 18.46 -8.92
N ARG A 67 0.91 19.69 -8.44
CA ARG A 67 -0.01 20.81 -8.66
C ARG A 67 -0.24 21.05 -10.15
N GLU A 68 0.83 21.09 -10.94
CA GLU A 68 0.76 21.26 -12.39
C GLU A 68 -0.02 20.12 -13.06
N SER A 69 0.23 18.87 -12.63
CA SER A 69 -0.49 17.71 -13.13
C SER A 69 -1.99 17.79 -12.81
N LEU A 70 -2.35 18.25 -11.61
CA LEU A 70 -3.75 18.42 -11.20
C LEU A 70 -4.46 19.50 -12.02
N VAL A 71 -3.80 20.65 -12.25
CA VAL A 71 -4.33 21.73 -13.10
C VAL A 71 -4.63 21.21 -14.51
N ARG A 72 -3.68 20.48 -15.13
CA ARG A 72 -3.85 19.92 -16.47
C ARG A 72 -4.94 18.87 -16.55
N LEU A 73 -5.06 18.00 -15.55
CA LEU A 73 -6.14 17.01 -15.48
C LEU A 73 -7.51 17.68 -15.34
N HIS A 74 -7.60 18.72 -14.51
CA HIS A 74 -8.82 19.48 -14.32
C HIS A 74 -9.27 20.18 -15.61
N ALA A 75 -8.33 20.76 -16.38
CA ALA A 75 -8.63 21.40 -17.66
C ALA A 75 -9.25 20.45 -18.70
N ILE A 76 -8.96 19.15 -18.62
CA ILE A 76 -9.51 18.11 -19.50
C ILE A 76 -10.82 17.52 -18.92
N GLY A 77 -11.24 17.95 -17.74
CA GLY A 77 -12.45 17.48 -17.06
C GLY A 77 -12.24 16.22 -16.22
N VAL A 78 -10.99 15.80 -15.96
CA VAL A 78 -10.69 14.66 -15.09
C VAL A 78 -10.75 15.10 -13.62
N ARG A 79 -11.64 14.48 -12.85
CA ARG A 79 -11.78 14.74 -11.41
C ARG A 79 -10.88 13.85 -10.58
N VAL A 80 -9.78 14.39 -10.08
CA VAL A 80 -8.87 13.68 -9.16
C VAL A 80 -9.37 13.77 -7.71
N ILE A 81 -9.67 12.63 -7.10
CA ILE A 81 -10.21 12.60 -5.72
C ILE A 81 -9.17 12.24 -4.66
N SER A 82 -8.06 11.59 -5.05
CA SER A 82 -7.04 11.15 -4.12
C SER A 82 -5.65 11.12 -4.74
N LEU A 83 -4.63 11.36 -3.93
CA LEU A 83 -3.22 11.16 -4.22
C LEU A 83 -2.74 9.93 -3.45
N THR A 84 -2.10 8.98 -4.13
CA THR A 84 -1.51 7.80 -3.49
C THR A 84 -0.01 7.78 -3.68
N CYS A 85 0.75 7.61 -2.59
CA CYS A 85 2.20 7.47 -2.64
C CYS A 85 2.70 6.48 -1.58
N ASP A 86 3.94 6.02 -1.71
CA ASP A 86 4.60 5.25 -0.65
C ASP A 86 5.02 6.16 0.52
N GLY A 87 5.64 5.57 1.55
CA GLY A 87 6.01 6.24 2.80
C GLY A 87 7.43 6.80 2.97
N PRO A 88 8.23 7.16 1.94
CA PRO A 88 9.52 7.79 2.18
C PRO A 88 9.36 9.22 2.72
N SER A 89 10.36 9.68 3.50
CA SER A 89 10.42 11.01 4.11
C SER A 89 10.19 12.16 3.12
N GLN A 90 10.67 12.01 1.88
CA GLN A 90 10.48 12.98 0.79
C GLN A 90 9.00 13.13 0.39
N ASN A 91 8.22 12.05 0.44
CA ASN A 91 6.79 12.12 0.13
C ASN A 91 6.01 12.79 1.26
N PHE A 92 6.39 12.56 2.52
CA PHE A 92 5.81 13.29 3.65
C PHE A 92 6.09 14.80 3.56
N ALA A 93 7.28 15.20 3.12
CA ALA A 93 7.59 16.59 2.86
C ALA A 93 6.67 17.16 1.75
N MET A 94 6.55 16.47 0.62
CA MET A 94 5.63 16.85 -0.46
C MET A 94 4.17 16.97 0.01
N ILE A 95 3.68 16.05 0.84
CA ILE A 95 2.31 16.07 1.38
C ILE A 95 2.09 17.33 2.23
N ARG A 96 3.07 17.70 3.07
CA ARG A 96 3.03 18.94 3.86
C ARG A 96 3.00 20.18 2.98
N GLU A 97 3.83 20.21 1.93
CA GLU A 97 3.87 21.30 0.95
C GLU A 97 2.54 21.45 0.19
N LEU A 98 1.84 20.34 -0.09
CA LEU A 98 0.51 20.37 -0.69
C LEU A 98 -0.58 20.89 0.28
N GLY A 99 -0.29 20.98 1.58
CA GLY A 99 -1.20 21.49 2.60
C GLY A 99 -1.96 20.40 3.38
N ALA A 100 -1.57 19.14 3.23
CA ALA A 100 -2.07 18.03 4.04
C ALA A 100 -1.11 17.71 5.19
N LYS A 101 -1.65 17.38 6.35
CA LYS A 101 -0.90 17.07 7.57
C LYS A 101 -1.25 15.67 8.04
N LEU A 102 -0.30 14.74 7.96
CA LEU A 102 -0.46 13.37 8.45
C LEU A 102 0.12 13.23 9.86
N ASP A 103 -0.25 14.17 10.74
CA ASP A 103 0.06 14.11 12.17
C ASP A 103 -1.02 13.29 12.89
N ILE A 104 -0.63 12.58 13.94
CA ILE A 104 -1.53 11.72 14.71
C ILE A 104 -2.49 12.56 15.57
N PHE A 105 -2.00 13.66 16.14
CA PHE A 105 -2.77 14.52 17.03
C PHE A 105 -3.57 15.59 16.30
N ASP A 106 -3.17 15.90 15.06
CA ASP A 106 -3.78 16.95 14.24
C ASP A 106 -3.78 16.52 12.77
N MET A 107 -4.59 15.50 12.49
CA MET A 107 -4.67 14.89 11.17
C MET A 107 -5.54 15.71 10.21
N ARG A 108 -4.91 16.19 9.14
CA ARG A 108 -5.56 16.76 7.97
C ARG A 108 -5.15 15.97 6.73
N SER A 109 -5.84 14.86 6.47
CA SER A 109 -5.54 13.90 5.40
C SER A 109 -5.96 14.36 3.99
N PHE A 110 -6.17 15.66 3.77
CA PHE A 110 -6.55 16.21 2.48
C PHE A 110 -5.97 17.62 2.26
N PHE A 111 -5.83 17.97 0.99
CA PHE A 111 -5.58 19.34 0.55
C PHE A 111 -6.64 19.78 -0.47
N LEU A 112 -6.74 21.07 -0.74
CA LEU A 112 -7.70 21.61 -1.70
C LEU A 112 -7.11 21.56 -3.11
N HIS A 113 -7.96 21.31 -4.10
CA HIS A 113 -7.54 21.33 -5.49
C HIS A 113 -7.06 22.74 -5.88
N PRO A 114 -5.95 22.88 -6.65
CA PRO A 114 -5.36 24.19 -6.96
C PRO A 114 -6.34 25.13 -7.70
N GLU A 115 -7.12 24.60 -8.65
CA GLU A 115 -8.12 25.36 -9.42
C GLU A 115 -9.52 25.39 -8.79
N ASP A 116 -9.83 24.45 -7.89
CA ASP A 116 -11.17 24.32 -7.31
C ASP A 116 -11.07 24.17 -5.79
N ARG A 117 -11.21 25.29 -5.08
CA ARG A 117 -11.10 25.32 -3.61
C ARG A 117 -12.24 24.57 -2.90
N THR A 118 -13.29 24.15 -3.60
CA THR A 118 -14.36 23.33 -3.04
C THR A 118 -14.01 21.83 -3.08
N GLN A 119 -13.15 21.43 -4.01
CA GLN A 119 -12.74 20.04 -4.17
C GLN A 119 -11.59 19.69 -3.23
N LYS A 120 -11.78 18.61 -2.47
CA LYS A 120 -10.75 18.01 -1.62
C LYS A 120 -10.07 16.86 -2.34
N ILE A 121 -8.75 16.79 -2.22
CA ILE A 121 -7.94 15.67 -2.67
C ILE A 121 -7.39 14.98 -1.44
N TYR A 122 -7.79 13.73 -1.23
CA TYR A 122 -7.38 12.93 -0.07
C TYR A 122 -6.02 12.29 -0.30
N VAL A 123 -5.17 12.29 0.72
CA VAL A 123 -3.85 11.65 0.67
C VAL A 123 -3.96 10.25 1.25
N ILE A 124 -3.57 9.25 0.45
CA ILE A 124 -3.59 7.84 0.83
C ILE A 124 -2.16 7.32 0.76
N LEU A 125 -1.67 6.74 1.85
CA LEU A 125 -0.39 6.03 1.84
C LEU A 125 -0.61 4.60 1.36
N ASP A 126 0.35 4.06 0.59
CA ASP A 126 0.32 2.66 0.15
C ASP A 126 0.14 1.70 1.34
N PRO A 127 -1.01 1.00 1.46
CA PRO A 127 -1.27 0.11 2.59
C PRO A 127 -0.24 -1.03 2.69
N CYS A 128 0.26 -1.52 1.55
CA CYS A 128 1.28 -2.56 1.54
C CYS A 128 2.59 -2.04 2.13
N HIS A 129 2.95 -0.80 1.82
CA HIS A 129 4.11 -0.17 2.42
C HIS A 129 3.91 0.05 3.93
N MET A 130 2.75 0.55 4.34
CA MET A 130 2.45 0.81 5.76
C MET A 130 2.49 -0.47 6.61
N LEU A 131 1.94 -1.58 6.10
CA LEU A 131 1.99 -2.88 6.78
C LEU A 131 3.43 -3.41 6.91
N LYS A 132 4.30 -3.14 5.93
CA LYS A 132 5.73 -3.48 6.04
C LYS A 132 6.40 -2.68 7.15
N LEU A 133 6.15 -1.37 7.23
CA LEU A 133 6.71 -0.52 8.27
C LEU A 133 6.23 -0.98 9.65
N LEU A 134 4.93 -1.24 9.83
CA LEU A 134 4.37 -1.75 11.08
C LEU A 134 5.03 -3.07 11.51
N ARG A 135 5.20 -4.02 10.58
CA ARG A 135 5.92 -5.28 10.85
C ARG A 135 7.35 -5.01 11.31
N ASN A 136 8.06 -4.12 10.63
CA ASN A 136 9.45 -3.80 10.96
C ASN A 136 9.57 -3.15 12.36
N VAL A 137 8.67 -2.22 12.68
CA VAL A 137 8.59 -1.59 14.01
C VAL A 137 8.29 -2.64 15.07
N PHE A 138 7.26 -3.46 14.87
CA PHE A 138 6.87 -4.47 15.84
C PHE A 138 8.00 -5.48 16.10
N SER A 139 8.71 -5.91 15.05
CA SER A 139 9.88 -6.77 15.16
C SER A 139 11.07 -6.11 15.86
N LYS A 140 11.28 -4.79 15.71
CA LYS A 140 12.42 -4.07 16.28
C LYS A 140 12.19 -3.73 17.75
N VAL A 141 11.00 -3.22 18.07
CA VAL A 141 10.62 -2.83 19.44
C VAL A 141 10.30 -4.06 20.29
N GLY A 142 9.74 -5.11 19.68
CA GLY A 142 9.47 -6.38 20.35
C GLY A 142 8.23 -6.37 21.27
N VAL A 143 7.87 -5.23 21.85
CA VAL A 143 6.67 -5.06 22.67
C VAL A 143 5.97 -3.76 22.31
N LEU A 144 4.68 -3.84 21.95
CA LEU A 144 3.82 -2.67 21.81
C LEU A 144 2.89 -2.62 23.02
N VAL A 145 2.79 -1.46 23.67
CA VAL A 145 1.93 -1.27 24.85
C VAL A 145 0.68 -0.52 24.41
N ARG A 146 -0.49 -1.06 24.77
CA ARG A 146 -1.78 -0.39 24.60
C ARG A 146 -2.02 0.64 25.70
N GLU A 147 -2.98 1.54 25.47
CA GLU A 147 -3.40 2.55 26.46
C GLU A 147 -3.93 1.93 27.76
N ASP A 148 -4.51 0.73 27.70
CA ASP A 148 -4.98 -0.05 28.85
C ASP A 148 -3.84 -0.78 29.61
N GLY A 149 -2.59 -0.58 29.18
CA GLY A 149 -1.40 -1.21 29.75
C GLY A 149 -1.14 -2.64 29.25
N GLN A 150 -1.99 -3.20 28.38
CA GLN A 150 -1.77 -4.53 27.82
C GLN A 150 -0.61 -4.55 26.83
N GLN A 151 0.15 -5.65 26.83
CA GLN A 151 1.34 -5.79 26.01
C GLN A 151 1.11 -6.73 24.83
N ILE A 152 1.45 -6.27 23.63
CA ILE A 152 1.49 -7.06 22.41
C ILE A 152 2.95 -7.40 22.15
N MET A 153 3.33 -8.66 22.40
CA MET A 153 4.74 -9.08 22.33
C MET A 153 5.04 -9.88 21.06
N TRP A 154 6.10 -9.52 20.36
CA TRP A 154 6.63 -10.24 19.20
C TRP A 154 7.02 -11.68 19.56
N LYS A 155 7.47 -11.89 20.80
CA LYS A 155 7.79 -13.22 21.36
C LYS A 155 6.68 -14.25 21.12
N TYR A 156 5.41 -13.86 21.20
CA TYR A 156 4.30 -14.79 20.98
C TYR A 156 4.24 -15.30 19.53
N ILE A 157 4.66 -14.50 18.55
CA ILE A 157 4.76 -14.92 17.14
C ILE A 157 5.88 -15.96 16.99
N GLU A 158 7.01 -15.75 17.67
CA GLU A 158 8.14 -16.68 17.66
C GLU A 158 7.81 -18.00 18.33
N GLU A 159 7.19 -17.96 19.52
CA GLU A 159 6.77 -19.15 20.25
C GLU A 159 5.68 -19.92 19.51
N LEU A 160 4.73 -19.23 18.87
CA LEU A 160 3.74 -19.87 18.00
C LEU A 160 4.41 -20.62 16.85
N HIS A 161 5.44 -20.03 16.22
CA HIS A 161 6.15 -20.73 15.16
C HIS A 161 6.90 -21.96 15.67
N LYS A 162 7.59 -21.85 16.81
CA LYS A 162 8.28 -22.98 17.44
C LYS A 162 7.31 -24.11 17.77
N LEU A 163 6.13 -23.79 18.31
CA LEU A 163 5.09 -24.76 18.63
C LEU A 163 4.61 -25.47 17.35
N GLN A 164 4.35 -24.74 16.27
CA GLN A 164 3.90 -25.36 15.01
C GLN A 164 4.97 -26.25 14.36
N GLU A 165 6.25 -25.88 14.46
CA GLU A 165 7.34 -26.72 13.95
C GLU A 165 7.54 -27.97 14.82
N LYS A 166 7.40 -27.84 16.14
CA LYS A 166 7.47 -28.97 17.09
C LYS A 166 6.35 -29.98 16.87
N GLU A 167 5.11 -29.50 16.76
CA GLU A 167 3.92 -30.35 16.63
C GLU A 167 3.71 -30.86 15.20
N GLY A 168 4.41 -30.31 14.20
CA GLY A 168 4.24 -30.63 12.78
C GLY A 168 2.89 -30.18 12.19
N LEU A 169 2.05 -29.50 12.99
CA LEU A 169 0.71 -29.05 12.63
C LEU A 169 0.65 -27.51 12.57
N ARG A 170 0.02 -26.98 11.52
CA ARG A 170 -0.20 -25.53 11.36
C ARG A 170 -1.63 -25.17 11.74
N LEU A 171 -1.80 -24.12 12.54
CA LEU A 171 -3.11 -23.61 12.99
C LEU A 171 -3.83 -22.78 11.92
N GLY A 172 -3.81 -23.25 10.66
CA GLY A 172 -4.44 -22.55 9.52
C GLY A 172 -3.79 -21.22 9.10
N ASN A 173 -2.76 -20.76 9.81
CA ASN A 173 -2.01 -19.56 9.46
C ASN A 173 -0.87 -19.87 8.48
N LYS A 174 -0.40 -18.82 7.79
CA LYS A 174 0.70 -18.93 6.81
C LYS A 174 2.06 -18.55 7.39
N LEU A 175 2.20 -18.54 8.72
CA LEU A 175 3.46 -18.22 9.39
C LEU A 175 4.52 -19.25 8.99
N LYS A 176 5.75 -18.76 8.77
CA LYS A 176 6.93 -19.53 8.35
C LYS A 176 8.15 -18.84 8.95
N MET A 177 9.27 -19.56 9.05
CA MET A 177 10.54 -19.00 9.51
C MET A 177 10.93 -17.73 8.74
N ALA A 178 10.66 -17.66 7.44
CA ALA A 178 10.90 -16.47 6.61
C ALA A 178 10.13 -15.20 7.07
N HIS A 179 9.01 -15.34 7.78
CA HIS A 179 8.26 -14.21 8.35
C HIS A 179 8.89 -13.71 9.66
N ILE A 180 9.59 -14.58 10.40
CA ILE A 180 10.34 -14.21 11.61
C ILE A 180 11.70 -13.65 11.21
N GLN A 181 12.42 -14.34 10.33
CA GLN A 181 13.67 -13.89 9.72
C GLN A 181 13.42 -12.99 8.50
N TRP A 182 12.47 -12.05 8.61
CA TRP A 182 12.05 -11.18 7.51
C TRP A 182 13.18 -10.30 6.96
N ARG A 183 14.26 -10.09 7.73
CA ARG A 183 15.44 -9.30 7.33
C ARG A 183 16.03 -9.78 6.00
N ASN A 184 16.03 -11.09 5.76
CA ASN A 184 16.53 -11.70 4.53
C ASN A 184 15.55 -11.55 3.34
N GLN A 185 14.35 -11.00 3.58
CA GLN A 185 13.27 -10.83 2.60
C GLN A 185 12.54 -9.48 2.80
N LYS A 186 13.27 -8.42 3.17
CA LYS A 186 12.72 -7.11 3.56
C LYS A 186 11.68 -6.54 2.57
N MET A 187 11.95 -6.71 1.27
CA MET A 187 11.14 -6.18 0.17
C MET A 187 10.04 -7.12 -0.35
N LYS A 188 10.02 -8.40 0.07
CA LYS A 188 9.02 -9.35 -0.43
C LYS A 188 7.66 -9.10 0.22
N VAL A 189 6.77 -8.49 -0.56
CA VAL A 189 5.32 -8.56 -0.34
C VAL A 189 4.81 -9.65 -1.27
N LYS A 190 4.35 -10.78 -0.72
CA LYS A 190 3.73 -11.82 -1.56
C LYS A 190 2.45 -11.25 -2.18
N LYS A 191 2.38 -11.20 -3.52
CA LYS A 191 1.10 -11.16 -4.23
C LYS A 191 0.36 -12.46 -3.97
N GLY A 192 -0.75 -12.36 -3.24
CA GLY A 192 -1.57 -13.51 -2.87
C GLY A 192 -0.96 -14.35 -1.73
N THR A 193 -1.80 -14.63 -0.73
CA THR A 193 -1.57 -15.54 0.40
C THR A 193 -0.68 -15.07 1.57
N GLY A 194 -0.73 -13.79 1.96
CA GLY A 194 -0.31 -13.34 3.30
C GLY A 194 -1.43 -13.46 4.35
N ASN A 195 -1.10 -13.30 5.64
CA ASN A 195 -2.09 -13.15 6.73
C ASN A 195 -2.68 -11.71 6.78
N CYS A 196 -2.09 -10.76 6.06
CA CYS A 196 -2.64 -9.43 5.82
C CYS A 196 -2.87 -9.29 4.30
N LEU A 197 -4.12 -9.24 3.87
CA LEU A 197 -4.51 -9.19 2.45
C LEU A 197 -5.22 -7.88 2.12
N LEU A 198 -4.77 -7.19 1.07
CA LEU A 198 -5.66 -6.34 0.28
C LEU A 198 -6.64 -7.27 -0.47
N ARG A 199 -7.94 -7.00 -0.31
CA ARG A 199 -9.05 -7.86 -0.77
C ARG A 199 -9.70 -7.35 -2.07
N ASP A 200 -9.03 -6.45 -2.78
CA ASP A 200 -9.44 -5.92 -4.08
C ASP A 200 -8.48 -6.36 -5.20
N ASN A 201 -8.93 -6.27 -6.46
CA ASN A 201 -8.15 -6.63 -7.66
C ASN A 201 -7.06 -5.59 -8.00
N THR A 202 -6.48 -4.96 -6.98
CA THR A 202 -5.41 -3.97 -7.19
C THR A 202 -4.15 -4.73 -7.59
N THR A 203 -3.87 -4.77 -8.90
CA THR A 203 -2.56 -5.19 -9.40
C THR A 203 -1.52 -4.21 -8.91
N ILE A 204 -0.85 -4.55 -7.81
CA ILE A 204 0.41 -3.92 -7.42
C ILE A 204 1.38 -4.10 -8.61
N LEU A 205 1.97 -3.03 -9.10
CA LEU A 205 3.08 -3.14 -10.05
C LEU A 205 4.22 -3.85 -9.30
N ASP A 206 4.61 -5.03 -9.77
CA ASP A 206 5.90 -5.56 -9.35
C ASP A 206 6.93 -4.65 -10.01
N SER A 207 7.60 -3.80 -9.24
CA SER A 207 9.00 -3.55 -9.54
C SER A 207 9.72 -4.85 -9.18
N THR A 208 9.73 -5.82 -10.10
CA THR A 208 10.62 -6.96 -10.00
C THR A 208 12.03 -6.40 -9.87
N PRO A 209 12.76 -6.62 -8.75
CA PRO A 209 14.20 -6.56 -8.81
C PRO A 209 14.60 -7.62 -9.83
N ALA A 210 15.47 -7.26 -10.77
CA ALA A 210 16.08 -8.22 -11.69
C ALA A 210 16.51 -9.46 -10.87
N ASN A 211 16.06 -10.64 -11.29
CA ASN A 211 16.33 -11.88 -10.59
C ASN A 211 17.83 -11.96 -10.26
N ILE A 212 18.16 -12.33 -9.03
CA ILE A 212 19.53 -12.56 -8.51
C ILE A 212 20.38 -13.45 -9.46
N ASN A 213 19.72 -14.25 -10.29
CA ASN A 213 20.35 -15.08 -11.32
C ASN A 213 20.94 -14.32 -12.52
N MET A 214 20.55 -13.05 -12.77
CA MET A 214 21.13 -12.20 -13.81
C MET A 214 22.43 -11.51 -13.33
N ALA A 215 22.50 -11.10 -12.06
CA ALA A 215 23.67 -10.44 -11.48
C ALA A 215 24.92 -11.34 -11.48
N ARG A 216 24.74 -12.65 -11.25
CA ARG A 216 25.83 -13.64 -11.27
C ARG A 216 26.41 -13.92 -12.67
N ARG A 217 25.64 -13.66 -13.73
CA ARG A 217 26.10 -13.83 -15.13
C ARG A 217 26.97 -12.68 -15.62
N LEU A 218 26.94 -11.53 -14.95
CA LEU A 218 27.60 -10.30 -15.37
C LEU A 218 28.76 -9.87 -14.44
N GLY A 219 29.13 -10.70 -13.46
CA GLY A 219 30.27 -10.42 -12.57
C GLY A 219 30.04 -9.21 -11.65
N ILE A 220 28.79 -8.89 -11.30
CA ILE A 220 28.47 -7.75 -10.43
C ILE A 220 28.31 -8.26 -8.99
N GLU A 221 29.14 -7.76 -8.08
CA GLU A 221 28.94 -7.96 -6.65
C GLU A 221 27.77 -7.08 -6.14
N PRO A 222 26.81 -7.65 -5.40
CA PRO A 222 25.69 -6.87 -4.87
C PRO A 222 26.19 -5.93 -3.76
N VAL A 223 26.04 -4.62 -3.99
CA VAL A 223 26.26 -3.60 -2.97
C VAL A 223 25.15 -3.71 -1.93
N GLU A 224 25.52 -3.93 -0.66
CA GLU A 224 24.60 -3.86 0.46
C GLU A 224 24.01 -2.44 0.53
N GLU A 225 22.69 -2.34 0.39
CA GLU A 225 21.97 -1.09 0.53
C GLU A 225 22.11 -0.62 1.99
N ILE A 226 22.89 0.44 2.22
CA ILE A 226 23.00 1.10 3.51
C ILE A 226 21.65 1.75 3.80
N VAL A 227 20.85 1.08 4.62
CA VAL A 227 19.59 1.60 5.15
C VAL A 227 19.96 2.71 6.13
N THR A 228 19.78 3.97 5.73
CA THR A 228 19.91 5.09 6.67
C THR A 228 18.88 4.93 7.78
N GLU A 229 19.37 4.92 9.02
CA GLU A 229 18.59 4.81 10.25
C GLU A 229 17.73 6.06 10.45
N ASP A 230 16.51 6.10 9.93
CA ASP A 230 15.53 7.12 10.39
C ASP A 230 14.05 6.73 10.26
N ASP A 231 13.73 5.44 10.02
CA ASP A 231 12.34 4.96 9.89
C ASP A 231 11.63 4.69 11.24
N THR A 232 11.87 5.52 12.26
CA THR A 232 11.09 5.43 13.51
C THR A 232 9.86 6.34 13.43
N LEU A 233 8.76 5.78 12.90
CA LEU A 233 7.42 6.34 13.15
C LEU A 233 7.11 6.11 14.64
N ALA A 234 7.43 7.10 15.48
CA ALA A 234 7.53 6.93 16.94
C ALA A 234 6.19 6.81 17.67
N ASN A 235 5.03 6.86 17.01
CA ASN A 235 3.74 6.80 17.68
C ASN A 235 2.74 5.97 16.85
N LEU A 236 2.10 4.99 17.52
CA LEU A 236 1.05 4.15 16.93
C LEU A 236 -0.27 4.94 16.84
N PRO A 237 -1.08 4.73 15.79
CA PRO A 237 -2.38 5.39 15.67
C PRO A 237 -3.37 4.86 16.73
N ASP A 238 -4.18 5.76 17.28
CA ASP A 238 -5.32 5.43 18.12
C ASP A 238 -6.39 4.66 17.31
N VAL A 239 -6.71 3.47 17.79
CA VAL A 239 -7.49 2.43 17.12
C VAL A 239 -8.98 2.48 17.54
N ASN A 240 -9.34 3.39 18.45
CA ASN A 240 -10.63 3.39 19.15
C ASN A 240 -11.81 3.87 18.28
N HIS A 241 -11.57 4.56 17.17
CA HIS A 241 -12.61 5.07 16.26
C HIS A 241 -12.87 4.22 15.01
N LEU A 242 -12.46 2.95 15.00
CA LEU A 242 -12.64 2.06 13.84
C LEU A 242 -13.96 1.26 13.84
N SER A 243 -14.91 1.55 14.74
CA SER A 243 -16.13 0.73 14.90
C SER A 243 -16.94 0.60 13.60
N GLU A 244 -17.13 1.69 12.85
CA GLU A 244 -17.85 1.66 11.57
C GLU A 244 -17.12 0.82 10.50
N TYR A 245 -15.79 0.93 10.44
CA TYR A 245 -14.97 0.13 9.53
C TYR A 245 -14.88 -1.33 9.95
N LYS A 246 -14.94 -1.60 11.26
CA LYS A 246 -14.97 -2.95 11.83
C LYS A 246 -16.24 -3.67 11.39
N GLU A 247 -17.41 -3.04 11.53
CA GLU A 247 -18.69 -3.65 11.12
C GLU A 247 -18.75 -3.86 9.60
N ALA A 248 -18.27 -2.90 8.82
CA ALA A 248 -18.15 -3.05 7.37
C ALA A 248 -17.23 -4.22 6.98
N ALA A 249 -16.10 -4.39 7.68
CA ALA A 249 -15.16 -5.47 7.45
C ALA A 249 -15.73 -6.84 7.88
N ILE A 250 -16.40 -6.92 9.03
CA ILE A 250 -17.05 -8.14 9.53
C ILE A 250 -18.12 -8.60 8.53
N SER A 251 -19.00 -7.70 8.11
CA SER A 251 -20.05 -8.02 7.12
C SER A 251 -19.46 -8.51 5.78
N TYR A 252 -18.36 -7.89 5.31
CA TYR A 252 -17.67 -8.33 4.09
C TYR A 252 -16.99 -9.69 4.24
N ILE A 253 -16.40 -9.98 5.40
CA ILE A 253 -15.77 -11.28 5.69
C ILE A 253 -16.83 -12.38 5.82
N ALA A 254 -17.93 -12.10 6.53
CA ALA A 254 -19.06 -13.01 6.68
C ALA A 254 -19.64 -13.42 5.32
N GLY A 255 -19.84 -12.48 4.38
CA GLY A 255 -20.27 -12.81 3.01
C GLY A 255 -19.30 -13.72 2.26
N PHE A 256 -17.98 -13.57 2.46
CA PHE A 256 -17.00 -14.49 1.89
C PHE A 256 -17.07 -15.89 2.51
N ILE A 257 -17.29 -15.99 3.83
CA ILE A 257 -17.45 -17.26 4.53
C ILE A 257 -18.69 -17.99 3.99
N VAL A 258 -19.82 -17.31 3.87
CA VAL A 258 -21.05 -17.85 3.29
C VAL A 258 -20.80 -18.41 1.89
N LYS A 259 -20.15 -17.63 1.01
CA LYS A 259 -19.76 -18.09 -0.33
C LYS A 259 -18.92 -19.37 -0.31
N LYS A 260 -18.05 -19.55 0.68
CA LYS A 260 -17.21 -20.74 0.82
C LYS A 260 -17.95 -21.94 1.42
N ILE A 261 -18.93 -21.69 2.29
CA ILE A 261 -19.77 -22.73 2.88
C ILE A 261 -20.80 -23.24 1.86
N GLU A 262 -21.42 -22.36 1.08
CA GLU A 262 -22.35 -22.74 0.00
C GLU A 262 -21.72 -23.68 -1.03
N GLN A 263 -20.41 -23.53 -1.29
CA GLN A 263 -19.66 -24.44 -2.17
C GLN A 263 -19.51 -25.87 -1.62
N LYS A 264 -19.81 -26.09 -0.33
CA LYS A 264 -19.58 -27.36 0.38
C LYS A 264 -20.83 -27.94 1.02
N VAL A 265 -21.84 -27.13 1.30
CA VAL A 265 -23.10 -27.57 1.91
C VAL A 265 -24.05 -28.06 0.82
N THR A 266 -24.48 -29.31 0.95
CA THR A 266 -25.46 -29.94 0.04
C THR A 266 -26.91 -29.80 0.54
N CYS A 267 -27.11 -29.39 1.79
CA CYS A 267 -28.41 -29.19 2.40
C CYS A 267 -29.01 -27.83 2.03
N MET A 268 -30.10 -27.84 1.25
CA MET A 268 -30.82 -26.63 0.80
C MET A 268 -31.32 -25.74 1.95
N PRO A 269 -32.02 -26.26 2.98
CA PRO A 269 -32.41 -25.44 4.13
C PRO A 269 -31.23 -24.75 4.84
N CYS A 270 -30.12 -25.47 5.01
CA CYS A 270 -28.91 -24.89 5.59
C CYS A 270 -28.32 -23.80 4.69
N SER A 271 -28.30 -24.00 3.38
CA SER A 271 -27.82 -22.99 2.43
C SER A 271 -28.65 -21.70 2.49
N HIS A 272 -29.98 -21.82 2.57
CA HIS A 272 -30.87 -20.67 2.69
C HIS A 272 -30.74 -19.94 4.03
N ALA A 273 -30.40 -20.64 5.12
CA ALA A 273 -30.18 -20.02 6.42
C ALA A 273 -28.88 -19.17 6.49
N LEU A 274 -27.93 -19.41 5.59
CA LEU A 274 -26.66 -18.68 5.55
C LEU A 274 -26.76 -17.30 4.87
N THR A 275 -27.79 -17.09 4.06
CA THR A 275 -27.99 -15.85 3.29
C THR A 275 -29.23 -15.10 3.74
N SER A 276 -29.28 -13.80 3.50
CA SER A 276 -30.48 -12.99 3.68
C SER A 276 -30.71 -12.08 2.48
N ALA A 277 -31.98 -11.72 2.23
CA ALA A 277 -32.34 -10.87 1.09
C ALA A 277 -31.75 -9.46 1.23
N ASP A 278 -31.66 -8.97 2.47
CA ASP A 278 -31.17 -7.64 2.82
C ASP A 278 -29.69 -7.66 3.19
N SER A 279 -28.98 -6.59 2.83
CA SER A 279 -27.57 -6.45 3.21
C SER A 279 -27.47 -6.02 4.67
N VAL A 280 -26.68 -6.74 5.47
CA VAL A 280 -26.42 -6.36 6.88
C VAL A 280 -25.72 -5.00 7.00
N HIS A 281 -24.96 -4.57 5.98
CA HIS A 281 -24.27 -3.27 6.01
C HIS A 281 -24.30 -2.55 4.64
N PRO A 282 -24.53 -1.22 4.59
CA PRO A 282 -24.56 -0.43 3.35
C PRO A 282 -23.31 -0.58 2.48
N PHE A 283 -22.14 -0.78 3.11
CA PHE A 283 -20.87 -1.02 2.43
C PHE A 283 -20.88 -2.21 1.48
N VAL A 284 -21.54 -3.32 1.85
CA VAL A 284 -21.61 -4.51 0.99
C VAL A 284 -22.39 -4.20 -0.27
N THR A 285 -23.47 -3.43 -0.14
CA THR A 285 -24.28 -2.97 -1.28
C THR A 285 -23.49 -2.03 -2.19
N LEU A 286 -22.73 -1.08 -1.62
CA LEU A 286 -21.87 -0.18 -2.38
C LEU A 286 -20.77 -0.92 -3.17
N LYS A 287 -20.20 -1.98 -2.60
CA LYS A 287 -19.12 -2.75 -3.22
C LYS A 287 -19.62 -3.86 -4.16
N ASN A 288 -20.90 -4.24 -4.07
CA ASN A 288 -21.43 -5.38 -4.81
C ASN A 288 -21.54 -5.10 -6.31
N ARG A 289 -20.74 -5.82 -7.10
CA ARG A 289 -20.81 -5.87 -8.56
C ARG A 289 -21.51 -7.13 -9.08
N GLY A 290 -22.39 -7.74 -8.28
CA GLY A 290 -23.19 -8.93 -8.62
C GLY A 290 -22.63 -10.28 -8.15
N GLY A 291 -21.55 -10.29 -7.36
CA GLY A 291 -20.86 -11.54 -6.97
C GLY A 291 -20.55 -11.70 -5.47
N LEU A 292 -21.01 -10.76 -4.64
CA LEU A 292 -20.87 -10.80 -3.18
C LEU A 292 -22.13 -11.38 -2.54
N GLN A 293 -21.94 -12.34 -1.63
CA GLN A 293 -23.05 -12.91 -0.86
C GLN A 293 -23.41 -12.01 0.32
N LYS A 294 -24.71 -11.90 0.59
CA LYS A 294 -25.26 -11.17 1.73
C LYS A 294 -25.43 -12.15 2.90
N PRO A 295 -24.56 -12.11 3.91
CA PRO A 295 -24.64 -13.06 5.02
C PRO A 295 -25.91 -12.82 5.84
N SER A 296 -26.45 -13.87 6.46
CA SER A 296 -27.53 -13.71 7.43
C SER A 296 -27.03 -13.00 8.71
N PRO A 297 -27.91 -12.29 9.45
CA PRO A 297 -27.53 -11.57 10.66
C PRO A 297 -26.84 -12.45 11.70
N GLY A 298 -27.24 -13.72 11.84
CA GLY A 298 -26.63 -14.67 12.77
C GLY A 298 -25.18 -15.06 12.45
N ILE A 299 -24.69 -14.79 11.24
CA ILE A 299 -23.28 -14.99 10.87
C ILE A 299 -22.48 -13.69 11.04
N ALA A 300 -23.14 -12.54 10.90
CA ALA A 300 -22.51 -11.23 11.01
C ALA A 300 -22.49 -10.69 12.45
N SER A 301 -23.34 -11.20 13.34
CA SER A 301 -23.35 -10.85 14.77
C SER A 301 -22.18 -11.50 15.49
N VAL A 302 -21.26 -10.68 16.01
CA VAL A 302 -20.16 -11.08 16.90
C VAL A 302 -20.36 -10.47 18.27
#